data_AF-A0A7W8VX68-F1
#
_entry.id   AF-A0A7W8VX68-F1
#
_cell.length_a   1.000
_cell.length_b   1.000
_cell.length_c   1.000
_cell.angle_alpha   90.00
_cell.angle_beta   90.00
_cell.angle_gamma   90.00
#
_symmetry.space_group_name_H-M   'P 1'
#
loop_
_entity.id
_entity.type
_entity.pdbx_description
1 polymer ?
#
loop_
_entity_poly.entity_id
_entity_poly.type
_entity_poly.pdbx_seq_one_letter_code
_entity_poly.pdbx_strand_id
1 'polypeptide(L)'
;MKAIPKIIHIIWIGGDIPQRNRDCIITFPRLNPDWEVNLWIDANQLLTGERRRQISVQHNASTTPNQWDEVAQRLGKDGGDSATMRYLNQYLNMRGEDLRGMRGRQVNSIINFCEQNRLKLREVQHDLKMGKNSTIYRRELVNRGANFGSASDILRIEILLQHGGLYVDTDVSCVSPLGEIICHQSYPRFSAVHPAWHLGISESDWVNPNWWERNVRGDQTPSISNSIIAGHAGSGGLKSYKSLIHSNFRSIRNSDALRTEYMNDVRTSTIRMTGPTAAAESSGFKKVRDKMFEEQVRSQTADQKLQNNLFMRDNWYFPMHKVKDSYFHDWLGA
;
A
#
# COMPACT_ATOMS: atom_id res chain seq x y z
N MET A 1 -11.18 -0.38 22.60
CA MET A 1 -9.84 -0.69 22.04
C MET A 1 -9.53 -2.17 22.26
N LYS A 2 -8.92 -2.87 21.31
CA LYS A 2 -8.48 -4.28 21.45
C LYS A 2 -7.19 -4.52 20.68
N ALA A 3 -6.39 -5.51 21.11
CA ALA A 3 -5.23 -5.97 20.36
C ALA A 3 -5.66 -6.53 18.99
N ILE A 4 -4.97 -6.13 17.91
CA ILE A 4 -5.16 -6.72 16.59
C ILE A 4 -4.59 -8.15 16.56
N PRO A 5 -5.03 -9.01 15.61
CA PRO A 5 -4.38 -10.29 15.36
C PRO A 5 -2.87 -10.12 15.11
N LYS A 6 -2.06 -11.03 15.65
CA LYS A 6 -0.60 -11.06 15.43
C LYS A 6 -0.26 -11.65 14.05
N ILE A 7 -0.76 -10.99 13.01
CA ILE A 7 -0.58 -11.37 11.62
C ILE A 7 -0.05 -10.15 10.86
N ILE A 8 1.07 -10.33 10.16
CA ILE A 8 1.68 -9.34 9.28
C ILE A 8 1.38 -9.74 7.84
N HIS A 9 1.04 -8.78 7.01
CA HIS A 9 0.74 -8.95 5.60
C HIS A 9 1.63 -8.04 4.77
N ILE A 10 2.34 -8.66 3.82
CA ILE A 10 3.26 -8.02 2.91
C ILE A 10 2.85 -8.44 1.51
N ILE A 11 2.87 -7.52 0.54
CA ILE A 11 2.41 -7.79 -0.83
C ILE A 11 3.56 -7.58 -1.80
N TRP A 12 3.79 -8.55 -2.67
CA TRP A 12 4.70 -8.41 -3.80
C TRP A 12 4.09 -8.99 -5.08
N ILE A 13 3.89 -8.16 -6.09
CA ILE A 13 3.28 -8.54 -7.36
C ILE A 13 4.09 -7.97 -8.52
N GLY A 14 4.08 -8.64 -9.68
CA GLY A 14 4.71 -8.12 -10.90
C GLY A 14 6.09 -8.69 -11.25
N GLY A 15 6.69 -9.55 -10.43
CA GLY A 15 8.01 -10.12 -10.72
C GLY A 15 8.69 -10.65 -9.47
N ASP A 16 10.01 -10.82 -9.55
CA ASP A 16 10.81 -11.21 -8.38
C ASP A 16 11.05 -10.04 -7.43
N ILE A 17 11.32 -10.34 -6.15
CA ILE A 17 11.54 -9.34 -5.10
C ILE A 17 13.00 -8.86 -5.17
N PRO A 18 13.26 -7.55 -5.38
CA PRO A 18 14.59 -6.99 -5.31
C PRO A 18 15.23 -7.18 -3.93
N GLN A 19 16.56 -7.31 -3.89
CA GLN A 19 17.28 -7.55 -2.65
C GLN A 19 16.97 -6.49 -1.57
N ARG A 20 16.94 -5.21 -1.93
CA ARG A 20 16.61 -4.11 -1.00
C ARG A 20 15.26 -4.31 -0.29
N ASN A 21 14.28 -4.87 -0.98
CA ASN A 21 12.94 -5.10 -0.43
C ASN A 21 12.95 -6.37 0.45
N ARG A 22 13.72 -7.40 0.05
CA ARG A 22 13.97 -8.56 0.91
C ARG A 22 14.60 -8.16 2.24
N ASP A 23 15.61 -7.29 2.20
CA ASP A 23 16.31 -6.80 3.40
C ASP A 23 15.36 -6.08 4.37
N CYS A 24 14.38 -5.34 3.85
CA CYS A 24 13.33 -4.72 4.66
C CYS A 24 12.37 -5.79 5.22
N ILE A 25 11.86 -6.68 4.37
CA ILE A 25 10.87 -7.71 4.73
C ILE A 25 11.37 -8.61 5.86
N ILE A 26 12.63 -9.08 5.81
CA ILE A 26 13.16 -10.03 6.79
C ILE A 26 13.25 -9.47 8.21
N THR A 27 13.23 -8.14 8.37
CA THR A 27 13.26 -7.52 9.70
C THR A 27 12.02 -7.86 10.52
N PHE A 28 10.86 -8.05 9.88
CA PHE A 28 9.61 -8.37 10.54
C PHE A 28 9.59 -9.75 11.20
N PRO A 29 9.79 -10.88 10.50
CA PRO A 29 9.82 -12.20 11.13
C PRO A 29 10.99 -12.34 12.11
N ARG A 30 12.11 -11.63 11.90
CA ARG A 30 13.26 -11.65 12.81
C ARG A 30 12.95 -11.03 14.17
N LEU A 31 12.26 -9.88 14.19
CA LEU A 31 11.94 -9.14 15.42
C LEU A 31 10.62 -9.56 16.06
N ASN A 32 9.78 -10.33 15.35
CA ASN A 32 8.44 -10.72 15.78
C ASN A 32 8.23 -12.23 15.60
N PRO A 33 8.99 -13.08 16.32
CA PRO A 33 8.94 -14.54 16.14
C PRO A 33 7.60 -15.18 16.50
N ASP A 34 6.75 -14.46 17.24
CA ASP A 34 5.40 -14.85 17.66
C ASP A 34 4.29 -14.32 16.73
N TRP A 35 4.63 -13.58 15.67
CA TRP A 35 3.69 -13.13 14.64
C TRP A 35 3.73 -14.05 13.41
N GLU A 36 2.58 -14.34 12.81
CA GLU A 36 2.51 -14.96 11.48
C GLU A 36 2.82 -13.88 10.44
N VAL A 37 3.83 -14.09 9.57
CA VAL A 37 4.15 -13.15 8.49
C VAL A 37 3.76 -13.77 7.15
N ASN A 38 2.76 -13.19 6.50
CA ASN A 38 2.27 -13.61 5.19
C ASN A 38 2.88 -12.73 4.09
N LEU A 39 3.50 -13.37 3.09
CA LEU A 39 3.88 -12.73 1.83
C LEU A 39 2.87 -13.13 0.75
N TRP A 40 2.12 -12.15 0.26
CA TRP A 40 1.12 -12.31 -0.78
C TRP A 40 1.72 -12.05 -2.16
N ILE A 41 1.55 -13.01 -3.07
CA ILE A 41 1.89 -12.87 -4.48
C ILE A 41 0.68 -13.15 -5.37
N ASP A 42 0.71 -12.64 -6.60
CA ASP A 42 -0.18 -13.09 -7.66
C ASP A 42 0.64 -13.90 -8.66
N ALA A 43 0.48 -15.23 -8.61
CA ALA A 43 1.26 -16.16 -9.43
C ALA A 43 0.89 -16.09 -10.92
N ASN A 44 -0.21 -15.39 -11.27
CA ASN A 44 -0.65 -15.12 -12.62
C ASN A 44 -0.17 -13.73 -13.12
N GLN A 45 0.67 -13.02 -12.36
CA GLN A 45 1.14 -11.66 -12.69
C GLN A 45 2.67 -11.51 -12.58
N LEU A 46 3.44 -12.59 -12.57
CA LEU A 46 4.91 -12.54 -12.39
C LEU A 46 5.64 -11.91 -13.59
N LEU A 47 5.06 -11.95 -14.78
CA LEU A 47 5.63 -11.34 -15.97
C LEU A 47 5.14 -9.91 -16.21
N THR A 48 4.26 -9.37 -15.37
CA THR A 48 3.67 -8.03 -15.56
C THR A 48 4.71 -6.91 -15.46
N GLY A 49 5.72 -7.04 -14.59
CA GLY A 49 6.84 -6.10 -14.50
C GLY A 49 7.78 -6.19 -15.70
N GLU A 50 8.06 -7.40 -16.19
CA GLU A 50 8.84 -7.59 -17.43
C GLU A 50 8.11 -7.00 -18.63
N ARG A 51 6.79 -7.20 -18.73
CA ARG A 51 5.96 -6.56 -19.75
C ARG A 51 6.10 -5.05 -19.72
N ARG A 52 5.93 -4.45 -18.54
CA ARG A 52 6.07 -3.00 -18.36
C ARG A 52 7.44 -2.52 -18.82
N ARG A 53 8.51 -3.21 -18.40
CA ARG A 53 9.89 -2.88 -18.75
C ARG A 53 10.12 -2.90 -20.25
N GLN A 54 9.67 -3.95 -20.92
CA GLN A 54 9.88 -4.13 -22.37
C GLN A 54 9.13 -3.09 -23.21
N ILE A 55 7.89 -2.78 -22.85
CA ILE A 55 7.10 -1.71 -23.51
C ILE A 55 7.74 -0.34 -23.26
N SER A 56 8.21 -0.09 -22.04
CA SER A 56 8.92 1.14 -21.71
C SER A 56 10.20 1.30 -22.54
N VAL A 57 10.98 0.22 -22.73
CA VAL A 57 12.16 0.23 -23.59
C VAL A 57 11.79 0.49 -25.06
N GLN A 58 10.74 -0.16 -25.58
CA GLN A 58 10.25 0.05 -26.95
C GLN A 58 9.88 1.52 -27.22
N HIS A 59 9.40 2.24 -26.20
CA HIS A 59 8.98 3.64 -26.31
C HIS A 59 9.95 4.63 -25.63
N ASN A 60 11.24 4.32 -25.56
CA ASN A 60 12.28 5.23 -25.06
C ASN A 60 11.97 5.79 -23.64
N ALA A 61 11.58 4.91 -22.72
CA ALA A 61 11.24 5.21 -21.33
C ALA A 61 9.97 6.06 -21.10
N SER A 62 9.21 6.40 -22.15
CA SER A 62 7.96 7.15 -22.03
C SER A 62 6.83 6.45 -22.77
N THR A 63 5.83 5.95 -22.04
CA THR A 63 4.67 5.26 -22.60
C THR A 63 3.40 6.05 -22.33
N THR A 64 2.68 6.41 -23.38
CA THR A 64 1.44 7.20 -23.29
C THR A 64 0.26 6.33 -22.86
N PRO A 65 -0.83 6.94 -22.35
CA PRO A 65 -2.02 6.18 -22.01
C PRO A 65 -2.68 5.44 -23.17
N ASN A 66 -2.62 6.00 -24.39
CA ASN A 66 -3.14 5.32 -25.58
C ASN A 66 -2.34 4.05 -25.90
N GLN A 67 -1.02 4.09 -25.75
CA GLN A 67 -0.17 2.91 -25.92
C GLN A 67 -0.49 1.84 -24.87
N TRP A 68 -0.74 2.24 -23.61
CA TRP A 68 -1.18 1.29 -22.59
C TRP A 68 -2.56 0.70 -22.87
N ASP A 69 -3.47 1.47 -23.47
CA ASP A 69 -4.78 0.97 -23.87
C ASP A 69 -4.67 -0.04 -25.02
N GLU A 70 -3.82 0.21 -26.02
CA GLU A 70 -3.54 -0.76 -27.08
C GLU A 70 -2.98 -2.08 -26.54
N VAL A 71 -2.04 -1.99 -25.59
CA VAL A 71 -1.50 -3.17 -24.88
C VAL A 71 -2.63 -3.90 -24.16
N ALA A 72 -3.48 -3.18 -23.44
CA ALA A 72 -4.60 -3.76 -22.71
C ALA A 72 -5.60 -4.48 -23.63
N GLN A 73 -5.93 -3.88 -24.78
CA GLN A 73 -6.80 -4.50 -25.78
C GLN A 73 -6.22 -5.82 -26.31
N ARG A 74 -4.90 -5.88 -26.54
CA ARG A 74 -4.20 -7.08 -27.00
C ARG A 74 -4.07 -8.18 -25.93
N LEU A 75 -3.88 -7.79 -24.67
CA LEU A 75 -3.84 -8.74 -23.54
C LEU A 75 -5.21 -9.37 -23.27
N GLY A 76 -6.29 -8.63 -23.56
CA GLY A 76 -7.66 -9.06 -23.32
C GLY A 76 -8.04 -9.12 -21.84
N LYS A 77 -9.21 -9.71 -21.56
CA LYS A 77 -9.90 -9.66 -20.25
C LYS A 77 -9.12 -10.25 -19.06
N ASP A 78 -8.19 -11.17 -19.34
CA ASP A 78 -7.49 -11.94 -18.30
C ASP A 78 -6.17 -11.29 -17.87
N GLY A 79 -5.44 -10.63 -18.80
CA GLY A 79 -4.30 -9.76 -18.48
C GLY A 79 -3.09 -10.38 -17.77
N GLY A 80 -3.11 -11.68 -17.49
CA GLY A 80 -2.09 -12.40 -16.72
C GLY A 80 -0.89 -12.90 -17.54
N ASP A 81 -0.08 -13.75 -16.93
CA ASP A 81 1.20 -14.22 -17.47
C ASP A 81 1.03 -14.91 -18.83
N SER A 82 -0.01 -15.72 -19.00
CA SER A 82 -0.29 -16.38 -20.29
C SER A 82 -0.56 -15.38 -21.41
N ALA A 83 -1.31 -14.30 -21.13
CA ALA A 83 -1.56 -13.23 -22.10
C ALA A 83 -0.29 -12.40 -22.34
N THR A 84 0.46 -12.12 -21.29
CA THR A 84 1.74 -11.42 -21.34
C THR A 84 2.75 -12.15 -22.20
N MET A 85 2.87 -13.47 -22.06
CA MET A 85 3.77 -14.29 -22.88
C MET A 85 3.42 -14.21 -24.36
N ARG A 86 2.14 -14.31 -24.72
CA ARG A 86 1.68 -14.15 -26.11
C ARG A 86 2.01 -12.76 -26.64
N TYR A 87 1.70 -11.71 -25.87
CA TYR A 87 1.99 -10.34 -26.28
C TYR A 87 3.49 -10.11 -26.53
N LEU A 88 4.34 -10.47 -25.59
CA LEU A 88 5.79 -10.26 -25.69
C LEU A 88 6.40 -11.09 -26.84
N ASN A 89 5.87 -12.30 -27.07
CA ASN A 89 6.31 -13.11 -28.18
C ASN A 89 5.92 -12.53 -29.54
N GLN A 90 4.66 -12.10 -29.69
CA GLN A 90 4.13 -11.62 -30.96
C GLN A 90 4.62 -10.21 -31.32
N TYR A 91 4.73 -9.32 -30.35
CA TYR A 91 4.97 -7.89 -30.62
C TYR A 91 6.39 -7.43 -30.31
N LEU A 92 7.15 -8.19 -29.50
CA LEU A 92 8.50 -7.84 -29.07
C LEU A 92 9.53 -8.96 -29.32
N ASN A 93 9.18 -9.97 -30.13
CA ASN A 93 10.06 -11.07 -30.54
C ASN A 93 10.73 -11.83 -29.38
N MET A 94 10.12 -11.84 -28.20
CA MET A 94 10.63 -12.59 -27.05
C MET A 94 10.25 -14.07 -27.15
N ARG A 95 11.20 -15.00 -27.00
CA ARG A 95 10.89 -16.44 -27.07
C ARG A 95 10.02 -16.86 -25.88
N GLY A 96 8.95 -17.61 -26.15
CA GLY A 96 8.06 -18.10 -25.10
C GLY A 96 8.76 -19.02 -24.07
N GLU A 97 9.79 -19.75 -24.49
CA GLU A 97 10.61 -20.59 -23.60
C GLU A 97 11.38 -19.75 -22.57
N ASP A 98 11.97 -18.63 -23.00
CA ASP A 98 12.71 -17.73 -22.12
C ASP A 98 11.80 -17.10 -21.08
N LEU A 99 10.58 -16.71 -21.49
CA LEU A 99 9.57 -16.14 -20.61
C LEU A 99 9.06 -17.16 -19.58
N ARG A 100 8.83 -18.41 -20.00
CA ARG A 100 8.48 -19.51 -19.06
C ARG A 100 9.61 -19.78 -18.08
N GLY A 101 10.86 -19.82 -18.56
CA GLY A 101 12.04 -19.99 -17.73
C GLY A 101 12.22 -18.84 -16.73
N MET A 102 12.01 -17.59 -17.17
CA MET A 102 12.02 -16.41 -16.31
C MET A 102 10.98 -16.54 -15.20
N ARG A 103 9.72 -16.79 -15.56
CA ARG A 103 8.64 -16.98 -14.58
C ARG A 103 8.98 -18.08 -13.57
N GLY A 104 9.49 -19.22 -14.03
CA GLY A 104 9.92 -20.32 -13.16
C GLY A 104 11.00 -19.91 -12.16
N ARG A 105 12.02 -19.16 -12.60
CA ARG A 105 13.07 -18.62 -11.71
C ARG A 105 12.51 -17.65 -10.67
N GLN A 106 11.59 -16.77 -11.08
CA GLN A 106 10.96 -15.81 -10.16
C GLN A 106 10.14 -16.52 -9.08
N VAL A 107 9.31 -17.51 -9.44
CA VAL A 107 8.55 -18.33 -8.47
C VAL A 107 9.49 -18.99 -7.47
N ASN A 108 10.53 -19.69 -7.96
CA ASN A 108 11.47 -20.41 -7.10
C ASN A 108 12.24 -19.46 -6.18
N SER A 109 12.64 -18.28 -6.69
CA SER A 109 13.31 -17.24 -5.90
C SER A 109 12.44 -16.75 -4.73
N ILE A 110 11.15 -16.55 -4.97
CA ILE A 110 10.19 -16.15 -3.94
C ILE A 110 9.95 -17.27 -2.92
N ILE A 111 9.73 -18.50 -3.38
CA ILE A 111 9.52 -19.68 -2.51
C ILE A 111 10.72 -19.87 -1.58
N ASN A 112 11.93 -19.93 -2.14
CA ASN A 112 13.16 -20.10 -1.36
C ASN A 112 13.34 -19.01 -0.32
N PHE A 113 13.03 -17.75 -0.68
CA PHE A 113 13.09 -16.65 0.25
C PHE A 113 12.08 -16.79 1.40
N CYS A 114 10.85 -17.22 1.11
CA CYS A 114 9.87 -17.46 2.15
C CYS A 114 10.31 -18.56 3.13
N GLU A 115 10.77 -19.69 2.59
CA GLU A 115 11.23 -20.84 3.37
C GLU A 115 12.41 -20.49 4.29
N GLN A 116 13.39 -19.75 3.76
CA GLN A 116 14.57 -19.34 4.51
C GLN A 116 14.29 -18.31 5.61
N ASN A 117 13.19 -17.54 5.49
CA ASN A 117 12.92 -16.38 6.36
C ASN A 117 11.63 -16.52 7.19
N ARG A 118 11.09 -17.74 7.33
CA ARG A 118 9.86 -18.03 8.10
C ARG A 118 8.65 -17.19 7.64
N LEU A 119 8.54 -16.95 6.33
CA LEU A 119 7.39 -16.29 5.74
C LEU A 119 6.42 -17.33 5.20
N LYS A 120 5.12 -17.09 5.39
CA LYS A 120 4.05 -17.90 4.80
C LYS A 120 3.69 -17.32 3.44
N LEU A 121 3.97 -18.05 2.37
CA LEU A 121 3.58 -17.65 1.02
C LEU A 121 2.05 -17.79 0.86
N ARG A 122 1.40 -16.77 0.30
CA ARG A 122 -0.03 -16.71 0.01
C ARG A 122 -0.27 -16.31 -1.43
N GLU A 123 -1.30 -16.88 -2.05
CA GLU A 123 -1.62 -16.65 -3.45
C GLU A 123 -2.92 -15.85 -3.57
N VAL A 124 -2.88 -14.69 -4.24
CA VAL A 124 -3.98 -13.72 -4.30
C VAL A 124 -5.25 -14.31 -4.94
N GLN A 125 -5.13 -15.04 -6.04
CA GLN A 125 -6.29 -15.57 -6.78
C GLN A 125 -6.99 -16.73 -6.04
N HIS A 126 -6.25 -17.49 -5.24
CA HIS A 126 -6.74 -18.65 -4.50
C HIS A 126 -7.16 -18.29 -3.06
N ASP A 127 -6.30 -17.57 -2.33
CA ASP A 127 -6.46 -17.35 -0.88
C ASP A 127 -7.30 -16.09 -0.56
N LEU A 128 -7.52 -15.18 -1.52
CA LEU A 128 -8.15 -13.88 -1.26
C LEU A 128 -9.49 -13.71 -1.99
N LYS A 129 -10.55 -13.45 -1.23
CA LYS A 129 -11.88 -13.17 -1.81
C LYS A 129 -12.04 -11.69 -2.20
N MET A 130 -11.53 -11.31 -3.37
CA MET A 130 -11.63 -9.92 -3.86
C MET A 130 -13.04 -9.50 -4.33
N GLY A 131 -13.87 -10.46 -4.76
CA GLY A 131 -15.20 -10.16 -5.31
C GLY A 131 -15.15 -9.13 -6.46
N LYS A 132 -15.99 -8.08 -6.38
CA LYS A 132 -16.05 -7.03 -7.40
C LYS A 132 -14.76 -6.21 -7.55
N ASN A 133 -13.87 -6.22 -6.55
CA ASN A 133 -12.58 -5.53 -6.63
C ASN A 133 -11.57 -6.18 -7.57
N SER A 134 -11.75 -7.46 -7.91
CA SER A 134 -10.90 -8.17 -8.87
C SER A 134 -10.84 -7.46 -10.23
N THR A 135 -11.92 -6.78 -10.65
CA THR A 135 -11.95 -6.03 -11.91
C THR A 135 -11.13 -4.74 -11.84
N ILE A 136 -11.19 -4.03 -10.72
CA ILE A 136 -10.40 -2.80 -10.51
C ILE A 136 -8.92 -3.18 -10.41
N TYR A 137 -8.60 -4.20 -9.62
CA TYR A 137 -7.25 -4.75 -9.49
C TYR A 137 -6.63 -5.09 -10.86
N ARG A 138 -7.35 -5.85 -11.69
CA ARG A 138 -6.88 -6.19 -13.04
C ARG A 138 -6.71 -4.97 -13.93
N ARG A 139 -7.64 -4.01 -13.87
CA ARG A 139 -7.54 -2.75 -14.63
C ARG A 139 -6.26 -1.99 -14.29
N GLU A 140 -5.89 -1.92 -13.01
CA GLU A 140 -4.65 -1.26 -12.58
C GLU A 140 -3.39 -1.98 -13.09
N LEU A 141 -3.42 -3.31 -13.19
CA LEU A 141 -2.29 -4.06 -13.72
C LEU A 141 -2.17 -3.98 -15.26
N VAL A 142 -3.30 -3.88 -15.95
CA VAL A 142 -3.36 -3.99 -17.42
C VAL A 142 -3.46 -2.60 -18.07
N ASN A 143 -4.60 -1.92 -17.93
CA ASN A 143 -4.89 -0.64 -18.59
C ASN A 143 -4.03 0.53 -18.09
N ARG A 144 -3.53 0.42 -16.86
CA ARG A 144 -2.69 1.44 -16.21
C ARG A 144 -1.19 1.12 -16.28
N GLY A 145 -0.81 0.21 -17.17
CA GLY A 145 0.60 -0.11 -17.44
C GLY A 145 1.32 -0.70 -16.24
N ALA A 146 0.70 -1.64 -15.53
CA ALA A 146 1.23 -2.21 -14.29
C ALA A 146 1.39 -1.18 -13.17
N ASN A 147 0.29 -0.54 -12.77
CA ASN A 147 0.25 0.34 -11.61
C ASN A 147 0.19 -0.50 -10.31
N PHE A 148 1.36 -0.98 -9.89
CA PHE A 148 1.49 -1.83 -8.71
C PHE A 148 1.08 -1.13 -7.40
N GLY A 149 1.25 0.19 -7.30
CA GLY A 149 0.83 0.95 -6.10
C GLY A 149 -0.67 0.83 -5.86
N SER A 150 -1.48 1.19 -6.86
CA SER A 150 -2.93 1.10 -6.79
C SER A 150 -3.44 -0.35 -6.67
N ALA A 151 -2.78 -1.29 -7.36
CA ALA A 151 -3.10 -2.71 -7.23
C ALA A 151 -2.84 -3.23 -5.80
N SER A 152 -1.72 -2.83 -5.18
CA SER A 152 -1.40 -3.16 -3.78
C SER A 152 -2.34 -2.48 -2.79
N ASP A 153 -2.77 -1.25 -3.05
CA ASP A 153 -3.77 -0.54 -2.26
C ASP A 153 -5.11 -1.29 -2.17
N ILE A 154 -5.54 -1.90 -3.29
CA ILE A 154 -6.76 -2.72 -3.31
C ILE A 154 -6.55 -4.00 -2.50
N LEU A 155 -5.42 -4.68 -2.70
CA LEU A 155 -5.11 -5.94 -2.03
C LEU A 155 -4.98 -5.76 -0.51
N ARG A 156 -4.26 -4.73 -0.02
CA ARG A 156 -4.05 -4.52 1.42
C ARG A 156 -5.37 -4.33 2.18
N ILE A 157 -6.35 -3.67 1.56
CA ILE A 157 -7.68 -3.48 2.15
C ILE A 157 -8.45 -4.80 2.18
N GLU A 158 -8.45 -5.57 1.09
CA GLU A 158 -9.14 -6.86 1.05
C GLU A 158 -8.56 -7.87 2.03
N ILE A 159 -7.23 -7.89 2.16
CA ILE A 159 -6.52 -8.75 3.10
C ILE A 159 -6.89 -8.38 4.54
N LEU A 160 -6.76 -7.11 4.91
CA LEU A 160 -7.06 -6.66 6.28
C LEU A 160 -8.55 -6.80 6.63
N LEU A 161 -9.46 -6.66 5.66
CA LEU A 161 -10.89 -6.90 5.90
C LEU A 161 -11.19 -8.36 6.25
N GLN A 162 -10.43 -9.31 5.68
CA GLN A 162 -10.63 -10.74 5.89
C GLN A 162 -9.85 -11.28 7.09
N HIS A 163 -8.65 -10.77 7.34
CA HIS A 163 -7.72 -11.34 8.31
C HIS A 163 -7.44 -10.41 9.51
N GLY A 164 -7.62 -9.10 9.36
CA GLY A 164 -7.10 -8.11 10.32
C GLY A 164 -5.58 -8.12 10.36
N GLY A 165 -5.00 -7.59 11.44
CA GLY A 165 -3.56 -7.57 11.65
C GLY A 165 -2.90 -6.31 11.13
N LEU A 166 -1.67 -6.46 10.65
CA LEU A 166 -0.78 -5.39 10.22
C LEU A 166 -0.43 -5.57 8.75
N TYR A 167 -0.71 -4.57 7.93
CA TYR A 167 -0.12 -4.43 6.60
C TYR A 167 1.11 -3.53 6.66
N VAL A 168 2.16 -3.88 5.91
CA VAL A 168 3.36 -3.04 5.70
C VAL A 168 3.85 -3.11 4.24
N ASP A 169 4.23 -1.96 3.68
CA ASP A 169 4.92 -1.88 2.40
C ASP A 169 6.31 -2.52 2.47
N THR A 170 6.79 -3.02 1.32
CA THR A 170 8.05 -3.79 1.21
C THR A 170 9.33 -2.96 1.35
N ASP A 171 9.20 -1.66 1.57
CA ASP A 171 10.25 -0.68 1.70
C ASP A 171 10.32 -0.07 3.12
N VAL A 172 9.47 -0.60 4.01
CA VAL A 172 9.45 -0.35 5.45
C VAL A 172 10.23 -1.45 6.16
N SER A 173 11.11 -1.07 7.08
CA SER A 173 11.82 -1.99 7.97
C SER A 173 11.25 -1.92 9.39
N CYS A 174 11.13 -3.07 10.05
CA CYS A 174 10.90 -3.16 11.49
C CYS A 174 12.22 -2.90 12.23
N VAL A 175 12.20 -1.99 13.21
CA VAL A 175 13.40 -1.61 13.98
C VAL A 175 13.30 -1.97 15.46
N SER A 176 12.12 -2.34 15.94
CA SER A 176 11.91 -2.88 17.29
C SER A 176 10.73 -3.86 17.33
N PRO A 177 10.68 -4.79 18.29
CA PRO A 177 9.57 -5.73 18.44
C PRO A 177 8.21 -5.02 18.49
N LEU A 178 7.23 -5.54 17.77
CA LEU A 178 5.91 -4.93 17.67
C LEU A 178 5.15 -5.00 18.99
N GLY A 179 5.28 -6.11 19.72
CA GLY A 179 4.52 -6.35 20.95
C GLY A 179 3.03 -6.49 20.67
N GLU A 180 2.17 -5.93 21.52
CA GLU A 180 0.74 -5.80 21.23
C GLU A 180 0.44 -4.46 20.57
N ILE A 181 -0.28 -4.49 19.45
CA ILE A 181 -0.77 -3.27 18.79
C ILE A 181 -2.24 -3.10 19.13
N ILE A 182 -2.53 -2.11 19.98
CA ILE A 182 -3.89 -1.83 20.45
C ILE A 182 -4.59 -0.89 19.45
N CYS A 183 -5.70 -1.33 18.86
CA CYS A 183 -6.42 -0.58 17.83
C CYS A 183 -7.92 -0.52 18.14
N HIS A 184 -8.62 0.48 17.62
CA HIS A 184 -10.08 0.52 17.68
C HIS A 184 -10.66 -0.51 16.71
N GLN A 185 -11.74 -1.20 17.08
CA GLN A 185 -12.30 -2.26 16.23
C GLN A 185 -12.84 -1.74 14.89
N SER A 186 -13.28 -0.48 14.85
CA SER A 186 -13.80 0.17 13.64
C SER A 186 -12.84 1.15 12.97
N TYR A 187 -11.77 1.59 13.63
CA TYR A 187 -10.90 2.64 13.10
C TYR A 187 -9.46 2.14 13.05
N PRO A 188 -8.91 1.87 11.85
CA PRO A 188 -7.54 1.39 11.71
C PRO A 188 -6.54 2.49 12.08
N ARG A 189 -5.33 2.06 12.48
CA ARG A 189 -4.18 2.95 12.59
C ARG A 189 -3.40 2.97 11.28
N PHE A 190 -2.83 4.12 10.95
CA PHE A 190 -2.04 4.34 9.74
C PHE A 190 -0.63 4.85 10.08
N SER A 191 0.32 4.66 9.18
CA SER A 191 1.60 5.38 9.26
C SER A 191 1.37 6.90 9.26
N ALA A 192 2.04 7.61 10.18
CA ALA A 192 2.01 9.06 10.25
C ALA A 192 3.16 9.67 9.42
N VAL A 193 2.86 10.71 8.64
CA VAL A 193 3.82 11.39 7.78
C VAL A 193 4.16 12.76 8.36
N HIS A 194 5.39 12.93 8.84
CA HIS A 194 5.94 14.19 9.31
C HIS A 194 7.48 14.20 9.17
N PRO A 195 8.11 15.33 8.80
CA PRO A 195 9.57 15.43 8.69
C PRO A 195 10.31 15.03 9.96
N ALA A 196 9.76 15.31 11.14
CA ALA A 196 10.43 15.08 12.42
C ALA A 196 10.88 13.62 12.69
N TRP A 197 10.38 12.63 11.93
CA TRP A 197 10.78 11.22 12.04
C TRP A 197 11.16 10.58 10.70
N HIS A 198 11.54 11.38 9.69
CA HIS A 198 11.92 10.83 8.38
C HIS A 198 13.18 9.95 8.42
N LEU A 199 14.02 10.06 9.47
CA LEU A 199 15.16 9.17 9.72
C LEU A 199 14.88 8.07 10.75
N GLY A 200 13.64 7.98 11.22
CA GLY A 200 13.24 7.23 12.41
C GLY A 200 13.09 8.12 13.64
N ILE A 201 12.42 7.60 14.66
CA ILE A 201 12.21 8.25 15.96
C ILE A 201 12.38 7.23 17.09
N SER A 202 12.94 7.67 18.22
CA SER A 202 13.06 6.83 19.41
C SER A 202 11.70 6.63 20.08
N GLU A 203 11.54 5.56 20.86
CA GLU A 203 10.34 5.36 21.67
C GLU A 203 10.16 6.49 22.70
N SER A 204 11.26 6.92 23.35
CA SER A 204 11.24 8.00 24.33
C SER A 204 10.75 9.32 23.74
N ASP A 205 11.15 9.65 22.51
CA ASP A 205 10.68 10.87 21.83
C ASP A 205 9.23 10.72 21.38
N TRP A 206 8.86 9.56 20.85
CA TRP A 206 7.50 9.28 20.40
C TRP A 206 6.48 9.40 21.52
N VAL A 207 6.79 8.92 22.73
CA VAL A 207 5.85 8.96 23.87
C VAL A 207 5.86 10.30 24.62
N ASN A 208 6.90 11.13 24.45
CA ASN A 208 7.11 12.36 25.23
C ASN A 208 6.29 13.56 24.70
N PRO A 209 5.31 14.09 25.47
CA PRO A 209 4.53 15.27 25.07
C PRO A 209 5.37 16.50 24.76
N ASN A 210 6.43 16.76 25.54
CA ASN A 210 7.31 17.91 25.34
C ASN A 210 8.14 17.79 24.06
N TRP A 211 8.40 16.55 23.59
CA TRP A 211 9.02 16.35 22.29
C TRP A 211 8.03 16.70 21.17
N TRP A 212 6.78 16.23 21.27
CA TRP A 212 5.72 16.55 20.32
C TRP A 212 5.45 18.04 20.22
N GLU A 213 5.35 18.74 21.35
CA GLU A 213 5.16 20.20 21.38
C GLU A 213 6.25 20.97 20.63
N ARG A 214 7.52 20.54 20.78
CA ARG A 214 8.68 21.20 20.15
C ARG A 214 8.84 20.86 18.66
N ASN A 215 8.44 19.66 18.24
CA ASN A 215 8.76 19.12 16.91
C ASN A 215 7.57 18.97 15.97
N VAL A 216 6.34 18.94 16.49
CA VAL A 216 5.10 18.80 15.72
C VAL A 216 4.23 20.02 16.01
N ARG A 217 4.30 21.03 15.13
CA ARG A 217 3.56 22.28 15.33
C ARG A 217 2.06 22.00 15.43
N GLY A 218 1.39 22.68 16.36
CA GLY A 218 -0.02 22.43 16.68
C GLY A 218 -1.01 22.66 15.53
N ASP A 219 -0.62 23.36 14.47
CA ASP A 219 -1.38 23.58 13.25
C ASP A 219 -1.05 22.60 12.11
N GLN A 220 -0.03 21.77 12.28
CA GLN A 220 0.46 20.79 11.30
C GLN A 220 0.26 19.37 11.79
N THR A 221 -1.00 18.99 12.04
CA THR A 221 -1.32 17.59 12.37
C THR A 221 -0.79 16.66 11.29
N PRO A 222 0.05 15.67 11.64
CA PRO A 222 0.64 14.77 10.66
C PRO A 222 -0.41 14.13 9.76
N SER A 223 -0.16 14.13 8.45
CA SER A 223 -1.00 13.39 7.52
C SER A 223 -0.77 11.89 7.70
N ILE A 224 -1.62 11.08 7.08
CA ILE A 224 -1.45 9.62 7.06
C ILE A 224 -0.95 9.17 5.70
N SER A 225 -0.13 8.13 5.70
CA SER A 225 0.13 7.26 4.56
C SER A 225 -0.55 5.91 4.79
N ASN A 226 -0.88 5.20 3.72
CA ASN A 226 -1.37 3.84 3.77
C ASN A 226 -0.26 2.78 3.66
N SER A 227 1.02 3.18 3.73
CA SER A 227 2.17 2.25 3.72
C SER A 227 2.21 1.32 4.92
N ILE A 228 1.61 1.73 6.03
CA ILE A 228 1.30 0.86 7.18
C ILE A 228 -0.17 1.01 7.53
N ILE A 229 -0.86 -0.12 7.73
CA ILE A 229 -2.23 -0.14 8.23
C ILE A 229 -2.37 -1.25 9.26
N ALA A 230 -2.74 -0.89 10.50
CA ALA A 230 -3.06 -1.84 11.56
C ALA A 230 -4.57 -1.81 11.84
N GLY A 231 -5.24 -2.95 11.82
CA GLY A 231 -6.69 -2.98 11.99
C GLY A 231 -7.26 -4.36 12.30
N HIS A 232 -8.55 -4.36 12.66
CA HIS A 232 -9.32 -5.57 12.89
C HIS A 232 -10.00 -6.05 11.60
N ALA A 233 -10.17 -7.36 11.47
CA ALA A 233 -11.00 -7.93 10.41
C ALA A 233 -12.41 -7.32 10.46
N GLY A 234 -12.97 -7.02 9.30
CA GLY A 234 -14.29 -6.40 9.20
C GLY A 234 -14.41 -4.96 9.75
N SER A 235 -13.30 -4.27 10.02
CA SER A 235 -13.26 -2.88 10.49
C SER A 235 -14.13 -1.94 9.65
N GLY A 236 -14.94 -1.12 10.33
CA GLY A 236 -15.83 -0.15 9.69
C GLY A 236 -15.09 0.86 8.80
N GLY A 237 -13.97 1.40 9.26
CA GLY A 237 -13.13 2.34 8.51
C GLY A 237 -12.53 1.71 7.25
N LEU A 238 -12.12 0.44 7.30
CA LEU A 238 -11.66 -0.28 6.11
C LEU A 238 -12.80 -0.56 5.13
N LYS A 239 -14.02 -0.84 5.61
CA LYS A 239 -15.22 -1.00 4.75
C LYS A 239 -15.57 0.32 4.06
N SER A 240 -15.53 1.44 4.78
CA SER A 240 -15.74 2.77 4.20
C SER A 240 -14.67 3.10 3.16
N TYR A 241 -13.41 2.76 3.44
CA TYR A 241 -12.30 2.95 2.50
C TYR A 241 -12.46 2.14 1.22
N LYS A 242 -12.75 0.84 1.32
CA LYS A 242 -13.14 0.01 0.17
C LYS A 242 -14.30 0.61 -0.62
N SER A 243 -15.30 1.15 0.08
CA SER A 243 -16.49 1.74 -0.56
C SER A 243 -16.17 3.05 -1.30
N LEU A 244 -15.31 3.90 -0.75
CA LEU A 244 -14.86 5.12 -1.43
C LEU A 244 -14.07 4.78 -2.70
N ILE A 245 -13.18 3.79 -2.66
CA ILE A 245 -12.47 3.31 -3.86
C ILE A 245 -13.48 2.91 -4.95
N HIS A 246 -14.50 2.12 -4.61
CA HIS A 246 -15.55 1.77 -5.58
C HIS A 246 -16.27 2.98 -6.16
N SER A 247 -16.56 3.98 -5.34
CA SER A 247 -17.20 5.22 -5.79
C SER A 247 -16.29 6.03 -6.71
N ASN A 248 -15.00 6.12 -6.39
CA ASN A 248 -13.98 6.77 -7.23
C ASN A 248 -13.91 6.10 -8.62
N PHE A 249 -13.86 4.77 -8.69
CA PHE A 249 -13.84 4.07 -9.98
C PHE A 249 -15.17 4.11 -10.74
N ARG A 250 -16.29 4.39 -10.06
CA ARG A 250 -17.58 4.66 -10.72
C ARG A 250 -17.62 6.08 -11.29
N SER A 251 -17.10 7.09 -10.58
CA SER A 251 -17.15 8.48 -11.03
C SER A 251 -16.36 8.70 -12.33
N ILE A 252 -15.22 8.04 -12.50
CA ILE A 252 -14.43 8.12 -13.76
C ILE A 252 -15.15 7.53 -14.98
N ARG A 253 -16.21 6.72 -14.81
CA ARG A 253 -17.01 6.23 -15.94
C ARG A 253 -17.96 7.30 -16.50
N ASN A 254 -18.28 8.29 -15.67
CA ASN A 254 -19.30 9.30 -15.96
C ASN A 254 -18.68 10.70 -16.17
N SER A 255 -17.35 10.81 -16.19
CA SER A 255 -16.65 12.08 -16.33
C SER A 255 -15.38 11.91 -17.16
N ASP A 256 -15.37 12.51 -18.35
CA ASP A 256 -14.21 12.50 -19.23
C ASP A 256 -13.02 13.25 -18.64
N ALA A 257 -13.26 14.32 -17.89
CA ALA A 257 -12.22 15.05 -17.18
C ALA A 257 -11.51 14.16 -16.15
N LEU A 258 -12.28 13.48 -15.28
CA LEU A 258 -11.72 12.56 -14.29
C LEU A 258 -11.04 11.35 -14.93
N ARG A 259 -11.59 10.84 -16.05
CA ARG A 259 -10.96 9.76 -16.82
C ARG A 259 -9.63 10.19 -17.43
N THR A 260 -9.55 11.41 -17.93
CA THR A 260 -8.32 11.98 -18.53
C THR A 260 -7.25 12.16 -17.46
N GLU A 261 -7.59 12.76 -16.32
CA GLU A 261 -6.68 12.89 -15.18
C GLU A 261 -6.21 11.53 -14.66
N TYR A 262 -7.14 10.58 -14.52
CA TYR A 262 -6.83 9.21 -14.12
C TYR A 262 -5.86 8.53 -15.10
N MET A 263 -5.96 8.76 -16.41
CA MET A 263 -5.05 8.11 -17.36
C MET A 263 -3.69 8.84 -17.46
N ASN A 264 -3.66 10.16 -17.35
CA ASN A 264 -2.47 10.97 -17.63
C ASN A 264 -1.55 11.15 -16.41
N ASP A 265 -2.10 11.25 -15.20
CA ASP A 265 -1.31 11.44 -13.98
C ASP A 265 -1.43 10.21 -13.07
N VAL A 266 -0.57 9.21 -13.32
CA VAL A 266 -0.59 7.93 -12.61
C VAL A 266 -0.33 8.12 -11.12
N ARG A 267 0.58 9.00 -10.72
CA ARG A 267 0.97 9.20 -9.32
C ARG A 267 -0.15 9.87 -8.53
N THR A 268 -0.59 11.05 -8.95
CA THR A 268 -1.61 11.84 -8.24
C THR A 268 -2.94 11.08 -8.20
N SER A 269 -3.33 10.47 -9.31
CA SER A 269 -4.56 9.68 -9.33
C SER A 269 -4.48 8.44 -8.45
N THR A 270 -3.32 7.78 -8.30
CA THR A 270 -3.19 6.66 -7.34
C THR A 270 -3.40 7.16 -5.91
N ILE A 271 -2.71 8.23 -5.52
CA ILE A 271 -2.85 8.85 -4.17
C ILE A 271 -4.31 9.16 -3.85
N ARG A 272 -5.05 9.73 -4.82
CA ARG A 272 -6.45 10.10 -4.65
C ARG A 272 -7.42 8.93 -4.70
N MET A 273 -7.25 8.04 -5.67
CA MET A 273 -8.27 7.03 -6.01
C MET A 273 -8.26 5.85 -5.07
N THR A 274 -7.05 5.40 -4.69
CA THR A 274 -6.82 4.17 -3.93
C THR A 274 -5.88 4.37 -2.76
N GLY A 275 -5.04 5.39 -2.77
CA GLY A 275 -3.99 5.62 -1.80
C GLY A 275 -4.37 6.46 -0.57
N PRO A 276 -3.39 7.21 0.01
CA PRO A 276 -3.54 7.91 1.28
C PRO A 276 -4.71 8.90 1.38
N THR A 277 -5.03 9.63 0.30
CA THR A 277 -6.15 10.59 0.32
C THR A 277 -7.47 9.86 0.50
N ALA A 278 -7.70 8.78 -0.25
CA ALA A 278 -8.89 7.96 -0.07
C ALA A 278 -8.95 7.36 1.35
N ALA A 279 -7.82 6.92 1.91
CA ALA A 279 -7.76 6.43 3.28
C ALA A 279 -8.18 7.53 4.30
N ALA A 280 -7.63 8.73 4.17
CA ALA A 280 -7.90 9.85 5.07
C ALA A 280 -9.37 10.28 5.04
N GLU A 281 -9.95 10.39 3.83
CA GLU A 281 -11.31 10.88 3.62
C GLU A 281 -12.40 9.90 4.08
N SER A 282 -12.14 8.60 4.06
CA SER A 282 -13.17 7.57 4.26
C SER A 282 -13.04 6.76 5.55
N SER A 283 -11.83 6.62 6.10
CA SER A 283 -11.60 5.77 7.29
C SER A 283 -12.18 6.37 8.58
N GLY A 284 -12.58 7.63 8.55
CA GLY A 284 -12.96 8.43 9.71
C GLY A 284 -11.85 9.36 10.20
N PHE A 285 -10.62 9.18 9.72
CA PHE A 285 -9.45 9.99 10.11
C PHE A 285 -9.70 11.48 9.90
N LYS A 286 -10.00 11.89 8.66
CA LYS A 286 -10.21 13.30 8.31
C LYS A 286 -11.40 13.88 9.07
N LYS A 287 -12.50 13.13 9.20
CA LYS A 287 -13.68 13.56 9.96
C LYS A 287 -13.35 13.86 11.43
N VAL A 288 -12.59 12.98 12.10
CA VAL A 288 -12.22 13.19 13.51
C VAL A 288 -11.22 14.32 13.65
N ARG A 289 -10.19 14.36 12.80
CA ARG A 289 -9.23 15.45 12.75
C ARG A 289 -9.95 16.79 12.53
N ASP A 290 -10.69 16.92 11.43
CA ASP A 290 -11.36 18.17 11.08
C ASP A 290 -12.34 18.58 12.19
N LYS A 291 -13.11 17.66 12.79
CA LYS A 291 -13.93 18.01 13.97
C LYS A 291 -13.11 18.58 15.13
N MET A 292 -11.98 17.96 15.48
CA MET A 292 -11.12 18.39 16.58
C MET A 292 -10.41 19.73 16.30
N PHE A 293 -10.18 20.08 15.03
CA PHE A 293 -9.44 21.27 14.62
C PHE A 293 -10.34 22.41 14.05
N GLU A 294 -11.54 22.10 13.53
CA GLU A 294 -12.52 23.05 12.95
C GLU A 294 -13.55 23.55 13.96
N GLU A 295 -14.00 22.74 14.95
CA GLU A 295 -14.98 23.19 15.96
C GLU A 295 -14.43 24.29 16.91
N GLN A 296 -13.18 24.73 16.74
CA GLN A 296 -12.52 25.73 17.60
C GLN A 296 -11.61 26.72 16.83
N VAL A 297 -11.91 27.03 15.56
CA VAL A 297 -11.14 28.02 14.79
C VAL A 297 -11.51 29.44 15.22
N ARG A 298 -10.92 29.84 16.36
CA ARG A 298 -10.46 31.19 16.77
C ARG A 298 -9.94 31.23 18.21
N SER A 299 -9.98 30.12 18.98
CA SER A 299 -9.66 30.13 20.43
C SER A 299 -8.82 28.94 20.97
N GLN A 300 -8.30 28.03 20.14
CA GLN A 300 -7.45 26.94 20.67
C GLN A 300 -6.13 27.45 21.25
N THR A 301 -5.90 27.14 22.52
CA THR A 301 -4.60 27.33 23.19
C THR A 301 -3.55 26.38 22.59
N ALA A 302 -2.26 26.69 22.79
CA ALA A 302 -1.18 25.79 22.40
C ALA A 302 -1.33 24.39 23.04
N ASP A 303 -1.78 24.35 24.30
CA ASP A 303 -2.06 23.10 25.02
C ASP A 303 -3.16 22.27 24.34
N GLN A 304 -4.28 22.89 23.92
CA GLN A 304 -5.36 22.16 23.23
C GLN A 304 -4.88 21.54 21.91
N LYS A 305 -4.03 22.25 21.15
CA LYS A 305 -3.45 21.72 19.91
C LYS A 305 -2.51 20.54 20.17
N LEU A 306 -1.70 20.63 21.22
CA LEU A 306 -0.86 19.52 21.66
C LEU A 306 -1.70 18.31 22.05
N GLN A 307 -2.74 18.49 22.86
CA GLN A 307 -3.65 17.40 23.25
C GLN A 307 -4.32 16.75 22.03
N ASN A 308 -4.72 17.54 21.02
CA ASN A 308 -5.27 16.99 19.78
C ASN A 308 -4.25 16.14 19.03
N ASN A 309 -3.00 16.60 18.90
CA ASN A 309 -1.93 15.83 18.25
C ASN A 309 -1.60 14.53 19.02
N LEU A 310 -1.56 14.58 20.36
CA LEU A 310 -1.34 13.40 21.20
C LEU A 310 -2.51 12.40 21.08
N PHE A 311 -3.75 12.90 20.99
CA PHE A 311 -4.90 12.05 20.71
C PHE A 311 -4.77 11.35 19.35
N MET A 312 -4.35 12.05 18.30
CA MET A 312 -4.13 11.45 16.98
C MET A 312 -3.00 10.40 17.03
N ARG A 313 -1.90 10.68 17.73
CA ARG A 313 -0.82 9.72 18.00
C ARG A 313 -1.34 8.44 18.65
N ASP A 314 -2.13 8.59 19.69
CA ASP A 314 -2.53 7.46 20.53
C ASP A 314 -3.67 6.65 19.93
N ASN A 315 -4.41 7.16 18.94
CA ASN A 315 -5.59 6.49 18.39
C ASN A 315 -5.53 6.18 16.89
N TRP A 316 -4.83 7.01 16.10
CA TRP A 316 -4.85 6.94 14.64
C TRP A 316 -3.50 6.60 14.03
N TYR A 317 -2.41 6.90 14.72
CA TYR A 317 -1.08 6.61 14.19
C TYR A 317 -0.58 5.24 14.65
N PHE A 318 0.06 4.54 13.71
CA PHE A 318 0.91 3.42 14.03
C PHE A 318 2.13 3.94 14.83
N PRO A 319 2.63 3.22 15.85
CA PRO A 319 3.77 3.68 16.64
C PRO A 319 5.04 3.75 15.76
N MET A 320 5.37 4.94 15.26
CA MET A 320 6.41 5.08 14.23
C MET A 320 7.82 4.76 14.74
N HIS A 321 8.05 4.71 16.05
CA HIS A 321 9.31 4.23 16.63
C HIS A 321 9.56 2.72 16.43
N LYS A 322 8.56 1.97 15.94
CA LYS A 322 8.67 0.53 15.64
C LYS A 322 9.18 0.24 14.25
N VAL A 323 9.19 1.23 13.38
CA VAL A 323 9.52 1.09 11.97
C VAL A 323 10.45 2.19 11.49
N LYS A 324 11.12 1.93 10.37
CA LYS A 324 11.79 2.94 9.57
C LYS A 324 11.36 2.77 8.13
N ASP A 325 10.76 3.82 7.58
CA ASP A 325 10.49 3.91 6.16
C ASP A 325 11.75 4.46 5.48
N SER A 326 12.47 3.57 4.79
CA SER A 326 13.75 3.91 4.14
C SER A 326 13.58 4.92 2.99
N TYR A 327 12.35 5.15 2.53
CA TYR A 327 12.01 5.99 1.38
C TYR A 327 11.03 7.10 1.75
N PHE A 328 10.97 7.44 3.04
CA PHE A 328 10.13 8.50 3.57
C PHE A 328 10.34 9.86 2.87
N HIS A 329 11.53 10.11 2.34
CA HIS A 329 11.88 11.32 1.60
C HIS A 329 11.09 11.50 0.30
N ASP A 330 10.65 10.41 -0.35
CA ASP A 330 9.84 10.46 -1.58
C ASP A 330 8.43 11.02 -1.32
N TRP A 331 8.00 11.04 -0.05
CA TRP A 331 6.72 11.60 0.40
C TRP A 331 6.81 13.08 0.80
N LEU A 332 8.01 13.62 1.05
CA LEU A 332 8.22 14.98 1.52
C LEU A 332 8.35 16.02 0.39
N GLY A 333 8.47 15.56 -0.86
CA GLY A 333 8.61 16.40 -2.06
C GLY A 333 7.41 16.33 -3.02
N ALA A 334 6.22 15.98 -2.54
CA ALA A 334 4.99 15.96 -3.32
C ALA A 334 4.12 17.19 -3.04
#